data_AF-A0A1N7GQ65-F1
#
_entry.id   AF-A0A1N7GQ65-F1
#
_cell.length_a   1.000
_cell.length_b   1.000
_cell.length_c   1.000
_cell.angle_alpha   90.00
_cell.angle_beta   90.00
_cell.angle_gamma   90.00
#
_symmetry.space_group_name_H-M   'P 1'
#
loop_
_entity.id
_entity.type
_entity.pdbx_description
1 polymer ?
#
loop_
_entity_poly.entity_id
_entity_poly.type
_entity_poly.pdbx_seq_one_letter_code
_entity_poly.pdbx_strand_id
1 'polypeptide(L)'
;MAVALRYLIDVARFTVVDLAHELRMDYERGVFSKQTLAIIGGSSAVAIASIAKAAYGLGLSALFFAAFFTWSTARADRRWRDERRKL
;
A
#
# COMPACT_ATOMS: atom_id res chain seq x y z
N MET A 1 -13.78 -11.59 -21.50
CA MET A 1 -13.79 -11.20 -20.07
C MET A 1 -12.72 -11.91 -19.23
N ALA A 2 -12.52 -13.23 -19.33
CA ALA A 2 -11.52 -13.96 -18.53
C ALA A 2 -10.05 -13.51 -18.74
N VAL A 3 -9.69 -13.08 -19.96
CA VAL A 3 -8.32 -12.62 -20.29
C VAL A 3 -8.01 -11.27 -19.64
N ALA A 4 -8.91 -10.28 -19.75
CA ALA A 4 -8.76 -8.97 -19.11
C ALA A 4 -8.67 -9.09 -17.58
N LEU A 5 -9.46 -10.00 -16.98
CA LEU A 5 -9.40 -10.27 -15.55
C LEU A 5 -8.06 -10.89 -15.14
N ARG A 6 -7.49 -11.81 -15.93
CA ARG A 6 -6.14 -12.36 -15.70
C ARG A 6 -5.07 -11.29 -15.77
N TYR A 7 -5.09 -10.43 -16.79
CA TYR A 7 -4.16 -9.30 -16.88
C TYR A 7 -4.26 -8.37 -15.67
N LEU A 8 -5.48 -8.07 -15.21
CA LEU A 8 -5.70 -7.28 -13.99
C LEU A 8 -5.10 -7.95 -12.75
N ILE A 9 -5.26 -9.27 -12.60
CA ILE A 9 -4.66 -10.04 -11.51
C ILE A 9 -3.13 -10.01 -11.59
N ASP A 10 -2.56 -10.16 -12.79
CA ASP A 10 -1.11 -10.14 -12.97
C ASP A 10 -0.52 -8.75 -12.68
N VAL A 11 -1.15 -7.68 -13.18
CA VAL A 11 -0.78 -6.30 -12.83
C VAL A 11 -0.88 -6.09 -11.32
N ALA A 12 -1.98 -6.51 -10.70
CA ALA A 12 -2.15 -6.39 -9.25
C ALA A 12 -1.06 -7.13 -8.46
N ARG A 13 -0.62 -8.31 -8.92
CA ARG A 13 0.49 -9.05 -8.29
C ARG A 13 1.79 -8.29 -8.37
N PHE A 14 2.15 -7.77 -9.55
CA PHE A 14 3.37 -6.97 -9.70
C PHE A 14 3.32 -5.71 -8.83
N THR A 15 2.19 -5.00 -8.84
CA THR A 15 2.02 -3.81 -8.00
C THR A 15 2.14 -4.12 -6.51
N VAL A 16 1.63 -5.26 -6.04
CA VAL A 16 1.78 -5.68 -4.64
C VAL A 16 3.22 -6.01 -4.28
N VAL A 17 3.98 -6.64 -5.19
CA VAL A 17 5.40 -6.95 -4.97
C VAL A 17 6.23 -5.67 -4.93
N ASP A 18 6.00 -4.74 -5.86
CA ASP A 18 6.69 -3.44 -5.88
C ASP A 18 6.36 -2.63 -4.62
N LEU A 19 5.09 -2.59 -4.23
CA LEU A 19 4.65 -1.92 -3.00
C LEU A 19 5.34 -2.53 -1.77
N ALA A 20 5.41 -3.86 -1.68
CA ALA A 20 6.08 -4.53 -0.56
C ALA A 20 7.60 -4.22 -0.54
N HIS A 21 8.21 -4.11 -1.72
CA HIS A 21 9.62 -3.74 -1.85
C HIS A 21 9.87 -2.28 -1.41
N GLU A 22 9.03 -1.34 -1.87
CA GLU A 22 9.11 0.07 -1.48
C GLU A 22 8.87 0.25 0.02
N LEU A 23 7.84 -0.39 0.59
CA LEU A 23 7.56 -0.34 2.03
C LEU A 23 8.72 -0.90 2.86
N ARG A 24 9.41 -1.93 2.35
CA ARG A 24 10.62 -2.46 3.00
C ARG A 24 11.79 -1.49 2.90
N MET A 25 12.01 -0.87 1.74
CA MET A 25 13.05 0.16 1.58
C MET A 25 12.78 1.36 2.52
N ASP A 26 11.53 1.80 2.62
CA ASP A 26 11.13 2.89 3.52
C ASP A 26 11.27 2.52 5.00
N TYR A 27 11.05 1.26 5.35
CA TYR A 27 11.39 0.73 6.67
C TYR A 27 12.90 0.79 6.94
N GLU A 28 13.72 0.27 6.02
CA GLU A 28 15.18 0.23 6.14
C GLU A 28 15.79 1.66 6.19
N ARG A 29 15.16 2.62 5.50
CA ARG A 29 15.51 4.05 5.53
C ARG A 29 15.03 4.79 6.80
N GLY A 30 14.23 4.14 7.63
CA GLY A 30 13.67 4.68 8.88
C GLY A 30 12.48 5.63 8.68
N VAL A 31 11.86 5.64 7.49
CA VAL A 31 10.68 6.46 7.18
C VAL A 31 9.44 5.87 7.85
N PHE A 32 9.31 4.53 7.86
CA PHE A 32 8.21 3.84 8.53
C PHE A 32 8.66 3.07 9.76
N SER A 33 7.83 3.11 10.80
CA SER A 33 7.98 2.23 11.97
C SER A 33 7.39 0.84 11.68
N LYS A 34 7.81 -0.18 12.47
CA LYS A 34 7.18 -1.52 12.42
C LYS A 34 5.66 -1.45 12.64
N GLN A 35 5.20 -0.54 13.49
CA GLN A 35 3.77 -0.36 13.77
C GLN A 35 3.03 0.21 12.56
N THR A 36 3.61 1.19 11.87
CA THR A 36 3.04 1.77 10.65
C THR A 36 2.91 0.71 9.54
N LEU A 37 3.93 -0.11 9.35
CA LEU A 37 3.91 -1.21 8.37
C LEU A 37 2.87 -2.27 8.73
N ALA A 38 2.73 -2.60 10.02
CA ALA A 38 1.70 -3.52 10.48
C ALA A 38 0.28 -2.98 10.20
N ILE A 39 0.05 -1.66 10.37
CA ILE A 39 -1.22 -1.02 10.02
C ILE A 39 -1.47 -1.11 8.51
N ILE A 40 -0.50 -0.70 7.68
CA ILE A 40 -0.63 -0.72 6.20
C ILE A 40 -0.88 -2.15 5.70
N GLY A 41 -0.08 -3.11 6.17
CA GLY A 41 -0.22 -4.53 5.81
C GLY A 41 -1.54 -5.13 6.29
N GLY A 42 -1.94 -4.84 7.53
CA GLY A 42 -3.21 -5.29 8.09
C GLY A 42 -4.42 -4.75 7.33
N SER A 43 -4.45 -3.46 7.04
CA SER A 43 -5.51 -2.84 6.23
C SER A 43 -5.56 -3.40 4.81
N SER A 44 -4.40 -3.68 4.21
CA SER A 44 -4.32 -4.31 2.88
C SER A 44 -4.86 -5.76 2.90
N ALA A 45 -4.56 -6.54 3.95
CA ALA A 45 -5.10 -7.87 4.13
C ALA A 45 -6.63 -7.86 4.33
N VAL A 46 -7.15 -6.91 5.13
CA VAL A 46 -8.58 -6.68 5.30
C VAL A 46 -9.23 -6.32 3.96
N ALA A 47 -8.61 -5.44 3.18
CA ALA A 47 -9.12 -5.06 1.87
C ALA A 47 -9.30 -6.27 0.95
N ILE A 48 -8.27 -7.11 0.81
CA ILE A 48 -8.30 -8.31 -0.03
C ILE A 48 -9.39 -9.26 0.45
N ALA A 49 -9.47 -9.52 1.76
CA ALA A 49 -10.47 -10.41 2.34
C ALA A 49 -11.91 -9.90 2.13
N SER A 50 -12.14 -8.59 2.25
CA SER A 50 -13.44 -7.98 2.02
C SER A 50 -13.85 -8.00 0.54
N ILE A 51 -12.92 -7.69 -0.38
CA ILE A 51 -13.17 -7.76 -1.82
C ILE A 51 -13.49 -9.20 -2.25
N ALA A 52 -12.76 -10.19 -1.74
CA ALA A 52 -13.01 -11.60 -2.01
C ALA A 52 -14.40 -12.08 -1.54
N LYS A 53 -14.96 -11.42 -0.51
CA LYS A 53 -16.33 -11.67 0.01
C LYS A 53 -17.40 -10.78 -0.61
N ALA A 54 -17.10 -10.08 -1.71
CA ALA A 54 -17.97 -9.10 -2.36
C ALA A 54 -18.41 -7.92 -1.47
N ALA A 55 -17.72 -7.69 -0.34
CA ALA A 55 -17.93 -6.54 0.54
C ALA A 55 -17.09 -5.35 0.05
N TYR A 56 -17.34 -4.90 -1.18
CA TYR A 56 -16.49 -3.94 -1.88
C TYR A 56 -16.34 -2.60 -1.15
N GLY A 57 -17.38 -2.11 -0.48
CA GLY A 57 -17.32 -0.86 0.29
C GLY A 57 -16.29 -0.91 1.42
N LEU A 58 -16.27 -2.00 2.18
CA LEU A 58 -15.24 -2.24 3.22
C LEU A 58 -13.86 -2.42 2.60
N GLY A 59 -13.79 -3.17 1.49
CA GLY A 59 -12.54 -3.40 0.76
C GLY A 59 -11.88 -2.11 0.30
N LEU A 60 -12.63 -1.25 -0.38
CA LEU A 60 -12.17 0.06 -0.84
C LEU A 60 -11.81 0.97 0.32
N SER A 61 -12.61 1.00 1.39
CA SER A 61 -12.32 1.82 2.58
C SER A 61 -11.01 1.41 3.24
N ALA A 62 -10.74 0.11 3.34
CA ALA A 62 -9.50 -0.41 3.88
C ALA A 62 -8.28 -0.09 2.99
N LEU A 63 -8.43 -0.12 1.66
CA LEU A 63 -7.38 0.35 0.74
C LEU A 63 -7.10 1.84 0.89
N PHE A 64 -8.15 2.68 0.95
CA PHE A 64 -7.99 4.11 1.18
C PHE A 64 -7.32 4.41 2.51
N PHE A 65 -7.65 3.64 3.55
CA PHE A 65 -7.02 3.76 4.86
C PHE A 65 -5.52 3.40 4.80
N ALA A 66 -5.16 2.30 4.14
CA ALA A 66 -3.77 1.93 3.93
C ALA A 66 -2.99 3.00 3.14
N ALA A 67 -3.59 3.52 2.06
CA ALA A 67 -2.99 4.59 1.25
C ALA A 67 -2.81 5.89 2.04
N PHE A 68 -3.81 6.28 2.85
CA PHE A 68 -3.74 7.45 3.69
C PHE A 68 -2.64 7.35 4.74
N PHE A 69 -2.51 6.21 5.41
CA PHE A 69 -1.44 6.00 6.39
C PHE A 69 -0.07 6.03 5.74
N THR A 70 0.10 5.37 4.60
CA THR A 70 1.35 5.39 3.82
C THR A 70 1.73 6.83 3.44
N TRP A 71 0.79 7.59 2.87
CA TRP A 71 1.04 8.96 2.43
C TRP A 71 1.30 9.93 3.59
N SER A 72 0.49 9.86 4.66
CA SER A 72 0.62 10.78 5.80
C SER A 72 1.94 10.57 6.53
N THR A 73 2.36 9.32 6.71
CA THR A 73 3.63 9.00 7.37
C THR A 73 4.83 9.33 6.49
N ALA A 74 4.78 9.04 5.18
CA ALA A 74 5.83 9.44 4.24
C ALA A 74 5.96 10.98 4.15
N ARG A 75 4.83 11.71 4.16
CA ARG A 75 4.82 13.18 4.14
C ARG A 75 5.34 13.80 5.44
N ALA A 76 5.10 13.15 6.57
CA ALA A 76 5.60 13.61 7.86
C ALA A 76 7.13 13.52 7.95
N ASP A 77 7.72 12.53 7.27
CA ASP A 77 9.16 12.38 7.22
C ASP A 77 9.85 13.54 6.49
N ARG A 78 11.00 13.96 7.03
CA ARG A 78 11.75 15.12 6.52
C ARG A 78 12.60 14.72 5.31
N ARG A 79 13.12 13.48 5.26
CA ARG A 79 13.98 13.00 4.16
C ARG A 79 13.18 12.84 2.88
N TRP A 80 11.96 12.31 2.96
CA TRP A 80 11.04 12.21 1.82
C TRP A 80 10.70 13.58 1.21
N ARG A 81 10.49 14.61 2.05
CA ARG A 81 10.25 15.99 1.59
C ARG A 81 11.46 16.63 0.94
N ASP A 82 12.67 16.26 1.38
CA ASP A 82 13.91 16.84 0.87
C ASP A 82 14.40 16.13 -0.41
N GLU A 83 14.13 14.84 -0.60
CA GLU A 83 14.33 14.13 -1.88
C GLU A 83 13.45 14.72 -2.99
N ARG A 84 12.18 15.01 -2.70
CA ARG A 84 11.23 15.63 -3.65
C ARG A 84 11.54 17.09 -4.00
N ARG A 85 12.36 17.77 -3.20
CA ARG A 85 12.81 19.16 -3.46
C ARG A 85 14.06 19.24 -4.32
N LYS A 86 14.75 18.11 -4.53
CA LYS A 86 15.96 18.01 -5.37
C LYS A 86 15.66 17.53 -6.80
N LEU A 87 14.40 17.15 -7.07
CA LEU A 87 13.85 16.89 -8.40
C LEU A 87 13.18 18.16 -8.92
#